data_AF-A0A2I6S393-F1
#
_entry.id   AF-A0A2I6S393-F1
#
_cell.length_a   1.000
_cell.length_b   1.000
_cell.length_c   1.000
_cell.angle_alpha   90.00
_cell.angle_beta   90.00
_cell.angle_gamma   90.00
#
_symmetry.space_group_name_H-M   'P 1'
#
loop_
_entity.id
_entity.type
_entity.pdbx_description
1 polymer ?
#
loop_
_entity_poly.entity_id
_entity_poly.type
_entity_poly.pdbx_seq_one_letter_code
_entity_poly.pdbx_strand_id
1 'polypeptide(L)'
;MTDAAHVIDVGFAGNRVRIVTDSARAADAVHFLFGPHRVSDGVPAGRQIVLAEDPERGGFVMACDGRFASSAREDELELALVQLVQYHLVADASDVGLFHAGALVRDARVLLLAADSGSGKTTLTASLLAEGYDFLSDEVSAVDAAGCVDGFSRPLNVKPGSLPLLRSLPALRTGFANSRLSGGVTLVPWPRSAQSGMPLALVLLPEYRAGAALEIEQPSPGRAAAALMGCLLNARNLPRNGLTLAARLAASVPVVRATYSRVEDVHEWLKHADGIVHVPVGPALNEACR
;
A
#
# COMPACT_ATOMS: atom_id res chain seq x y z
N MET A 1 -32.81 -2.17 22.31
CA MET A 1 -31.42 -2.21 22.81
C MET A 1 -30.61 -1.41 21.84
N THR A 2 -30.14 -0.22 22.20
CA THR A 2 -29.17 0.52 21.38
C THR A 2 -27.90 -0.31 21.33
N ASP A 3 -27.55 -0.87 20.17
CA ASP A 3 -26.28 -1.54 19.99
C ASP A 3 -25.15 -0.57 20.40
N ALA A 4 -24.18 -1.08 21.15
CA ALA A 4 -23.06 -0.27 21.60
C ALA A 4 -22.26 0.17 20.39
N ALA A 5 -22.00 1.47 20.25
CA ALA A 5 -21.23 2.01 19.14
C ALA A 5 -19.85 1.35 19.08
N HIS A 6 -19.49 0.82 17.91
CA HIS A 6 -18.15 0.37 17.60
C HIS A 6 -17.25 1.58 17.40
N VAL A 7 -16.15 1.64 18.15
CA VAL A 7 -15.09 2.64 17.98
C VAL A 7 -13.82 1.91 17.57
N ILE A 8 -13.34 2.21 16.37
CA ILE A 8 -12.17 1.56 15.77
C ILE A 8 -11.19 2.63 15.34
N ASP A 9 -9.96 2.55 15.82
CA ASP A 9 -8.92 3.48 15.46
C ASP A 9 -7.89 2.82 14.55
N VAL A 10 -7.64 3.47 13.42
CA VAL A 10 -6.70 3.04 12.39
C VAL A 10 -5.54 4.02 12.40
N GLY A 11 -4.32 3.51 12.55
CA GLY A 11 -3.11 4.31 12.58
C GLY A 11 -2.14 3.94 11.46
N PHE A 12 -1.52 4.94 10.84
CA PHE A 12 -0.46 4.72 9.86
C PHE A 12 0.37 5.99 9.70
N ALA A 13 1.69 5.86 9.55
CA ALA A 13 2.61 6.97 9.30
C ALA A 13 2.47 8.15 10.27
N GLY A 14 2.29 7.86 11.56
CA GLY A 14 2.13 8.86 12.62
C GLY A 14 0.73 9.45 12.75
N ASN A 15 -0.19 9.14 11.83
CA ASN A 15 -1.57 9.62 11.85
C ASN A 15 -2.54 8.58 12.40
N ARG A 16 -3.68 9.06 12.92
CA ARG A 16 -4.80 8.24 13.41
C ARG A 16 -6.13 8.76 12.86
N VAL A 17 -6.93 7.84 12.34
CA VAL A 17 -8.34 8.07 11.99
C VAL A 17 -9.20 7.24 12.93
N ARG A 18 -10.13 7.89 13.63
CA ARG A 18 -11.14 7.24 14.46
C ARG A 18 -12.39 6.99 13.64
N ILE A 19 -12.86 5.76 13.60
CA ILE A 19 -14.10 5.37 12.92
C ILE A 19 -15.12 4.98 13.98
N VAL A 20 -16.29 5.61 13.94
CA VAL A 20 -17.41 5.36 14.85
C VAL A 20 -18.61 4.89 14.05
N THR A 21 -19.19 3.76 14.42
CA THR A 21 -20.37 3.20 13.75
C THR A 21 -21.21 2.37 14.71
N ASP A 22 -22.53 2.39 14.55
CA ASP A 22 -23.47 1.48 15.22
C ASP A 22 -23.83 0.26 14.35
N SER A 23 -23.35 0.21 13.10
CA SER A 23 -23.59 -0.90 12.18
C SER A 23 -22.53 -1.99 12.33
N ALA A 24 -22.99 -3.22 12.62
CA ALA A 24 -22.12 -4.39 12.66
C ALA A 24 -21.47 -4.69 11.30
N ARG A 25 -22.20 -4.44 10.20
CA ARG A 25 -21.71 -4.62 8.81
C ARG A 25 -20.57 -3.64 8.50
N ALA A 26 -20.74 -2.39 8.90
CA ALA A 26 -19.72 -1.36 8.80
C ALA A 26 -18.48 -1.69 9.63
N ALA A 27 -18.67 -2.11 10.89
CA ALA A 27 -17.56 -2.50 11.76
C ALA A 27 -16.77 -3.69 11.17
N ASP A 28 -17.46 -4.70 10.65
CA ASP A 28 -16.83 -5.84 9.97
C ASP A 28 -16.04 -5.41 8.71
N ALA A 29 -16.55 -4.46 7.92
CA ALA A 29 -15.81 -3.91 6.78
C ALA A 29 -14.50 -3.23 7.22
N VAL A 30 -14.55 -2.42 8.29
CA VAL A 30 -13.38 -1.75 8.85
C VAL A 30 -12.36 -2.77 9.36
N HIS A 31 -12.80 -3.82 10.05
CA HIS A 31 -11.94 -4.90 10.52
C HIS A 31 -11.28 -5.67 9.37
N PHE A 32 -12.04 -5.99 8.33
CA PHE A 32 -11.53 -6.66 7.13
C PHE A 32 -10.45 -5.83 6.42
N LEU A 33 -10.64 -4.51 6.33
CA LEU A 33 -9.73 -3.62 5.61
C LEU A 33 -8.49 -3.23 6.39
N PHE A 34 -8.65 -2.91 7.67
CA PHE A 34 -7.64 -2.20 8.46
C PHE A 34 -7.23 -2.93 9.74
N GLY A 35 -7.62 -4.20 9.90
CA GLY A 35 -7.26 -5.04 11.04
C GLY A 35 -5.79 -4.95 11.48
N PRO A 36 -4.81 -5.02 10.54
CA PRO A 36 -3.38 -4.89 10.87
C PRO A 36 -2.95 -3.52 11.42
N HIS A 37 -3.74 -2.46 11.20
CA HIS A 37 -3.43 -1.07 11.56
C HIS A 37 -4.23 -0.56 12.74
N ARG A 38 -4.87 -1.46 13.50
CA ARG A 38 -5.59 -1.07 14.71
C ARG A 38 -4.62 -0.57 15.77
N VAL A 39 -4.88 0.62 16.28
CA VAL A 39 -4.10 1.22 17.37
C VAL A 39 -4.94 1.34 18.64
N SER A 40 -4.31 1.21 19.80
CA SER A 40 -4.98 1.40 21.10
C SER A 40 -5.02 2.87 21.52
N ASP A 41 -5.78 3.16 22.58
CA ASP A 41 -5.91 4.50 23.12
C ASP A 41 -4.57 5.09 23.61
N GLY A 42 -4.34 6.38 23.32
CA GLY A 42 -3.10 7.10 23.67
C GLY A 42 -2.54 8.00 22.57
N VAL A 43 -2.79 7.69 21.30
CA VAL A 43 -2.46 8.59 20.17
C VAL A 43 -3.59 9.63 20.03
N PRO A 44 -3.34 10.95 20.05
CA PRO A 44 -4.40 11.94 19.83
C PRO A 44 -5.16 11.62 18.54
N ALA A 45 -6.49 11.55 18.58
CA ALA A 45 -7.29 11.30 17.39
C ALA A 45 -7.11 12.48 16.42
N GLY A 46 -6.64 12.21 15.19
CA GLY A 46 -6.50 13.23 14.16
C GLY A 46 -7.87 13.62 13.59
N ARG A 47 -8.52 12.65 12.93
CA ARG A 47 -9.84 12.81 12.29
C ARG A 47 -10.84 11.82 12.82
N GLN A 48 -12.11 12.21 12.90
CA GLN A 48 -13.20 11.30 13.25
C GLN A 48 -14.15 11.09 12.05
N ILE A 49 -14.26 9.85 11.60
CA ILE A 49 -15.25 9.39 10.63
C ILE A 49 -16.42 8.76 11.39
N VAL A 50 -17.62 9.29 11.21
CA VAL A 50 -18.87 8.66 11.63
C VAL A 50 -19.45 7.96 10.41
N LEU A 51 -19.67 6.65 10.52
CA LEU A 51 -20.20 5.80 9.47
C LEU A 51 -21.56 5.26 9.93
N ALA A 52 -22.61 5.63 9.21
CA ALA A 52 -23.98 5.25 9.52
C ALA A 52 -24.64 4.60 8.30
N GLU A 53 -25.57 3.68 8.54
CA GLU A 53 -26.44 3.14 7.50
C GLU A 53 -27.42 4.22 7.01
N ASP A 54 -27.71 4.21 5.71
CA ASP A 54 -28.74 5.02 5.07
C ASP A 54 -29.79 4.06 4.46
N PRO A 55 -30.84 3.71 5.22
CA PRO A 55 -31.88 2.78 4.78
C PRO A 55 -32.70 3.31 3.59
N GLU A 56 -32.82 4.63 3.45
CA GLU A 56 -33.61 5.23 2.36
C GLU A 56 -32.91 5.07 1.01
N ARG A 57 -31.58 5.17 1.00
CA ARG A 57 -30.76 5.06 -0.22
C ARG A 57 -30.17 3.67 -0.43
N GLY A 58 -30.24 2.79 0.57
CA GLY A 58 -29.69 1.44 0.52
C GLY A 58 -28.16 1.43 0.50
N GLY A 59 -27.55 1.93 1.57
CA GLY A 59 -26.10 1.97 1.71
C GLY A 59 -25.64 2.66 2.98
N PHE A 60 -24.58 3.45 2.88
CA PHE A 60 -23.91 4.09 4.01
C PHE A 60 -23.58 5.55 3.73
N VAL A 61 -23.61 6.36 4.78
CA VAL A 61 -23.12 7.74 4.79
C VAL A 61 -21.94 7.85 5.74
N MET A 62 -20.90 8.54 5.28
CA MET A 62 -19.70 8.83 6.04
C MET A 62 -19.57 10.33 6.23
N ALA A 63 -19.50 10.76 7.49
CA ALA A 63 -19.19 12.13 7.87
C ALA A 63 -17.81 12.20 8.51
N CYS A 64 -16.97 13.15 8.09
CA CYS A 64 -15.68 13.43 8.72
C CYS A 64 -15.79 14.74 9.51
N ASP A 65 -15.43 14.69 10.80
CA ASP A 65 -15.48 15.83 11.73
C ASP A 65 -16.84 16.58 11.69
N GLY A 66 -17.94 15.81 11.62
CA GLY A 66 -19.32 16.32 11.61
C GLY A 66 -19.80 16.86 10.26
N ARG A 67 -19.01 16.75 9.19
CA ARG A 67 -19.39 17.16 7.82
C ARG A 67 -19.52 15.95 6.91
N PHE A 68 -20.52 15.98 6.03
CA PHE A 68 -20.63 14.96 4.98
C PHE A 68 -19.32 14.86 4.19
N ALA A 69 -18.78 13.65 4.10
CA ALA A 69 -17.55 13.37 3.37
C ALA A 69 -17.81 12.50 2.14
N SER A 70 -18.58 11.42 2.30
CA SER A 70 -18.91 10.49 1.22
C SER A 70 -20.16 9.67 1.55
N SER A 71 -20.69 8.99 0.54
CA SER A 71 -21.72 7.95 0.68
C SER A 71 -21.39 6.79 -0.25
N ALA A 72 -21.78 5.58 0.11
CA ALA A 72 -21.52 4.37 -0.68
C ALA A 72 -22.75 3.47 -0.69
N ARG A 73 -22.94 2.73 -1.78
CA ARG A 73 -23.87 1.59 -1.78
C ARG A 73 -23.30 0.45 -0.94
N GLU A 74 -24.16 -0.50 -0.56
CA GLU A 74 -23.76 -1.70 0.17
C GLU A 74 -22.58 -2.44 -0.50
N ASP A 75 -22.61 -2.55 -1.83
CA ASP A 75 -21.61 -3.22 -2.65
C ASP A 75 -20.39 -2.35 -2.97
N GLU A 76 -20.30 -1.14 -2.43
CA GLU A 76 -19.19 -0.18 -2.62
C GLU A 76 -18.54 0.24 -1.30
N LEU A 77 -19.08 -0.23 -0.17
CA LEU A 77 -18.68 0.21 1.17
C LEU A 77 -17.18 0.10 1.39
N GLU A 78 -16.58 -1.08 1.14
CA GLU A 78 -15.16 -1.29 1.39
C GLU A 78 -14.29 -0.35 0.55
N LEU A 79 -14.61 -0.16 -0.73
CA LEU A 79 -13.85 0.73 -1.60
C LEU A 79 -13.94 2.19 -1.14
N ALA A 80 -15.13 2.64 -0.76
CA ALA A 80 -15.33 4.00 -0.27
C ALA A 80 -14.63 4.24 1.08
N LEU A 81 -14.63 3.23 1.98
CA LEU A 81 -13.89 3.28 3.24
C LEU A 81 -12.39 3.37 3.03
N VAL A 82 -11.83 2.54 2.13
CA VAL A 82 -10.41 2.60 1.76
C VAL A 82 -10.05 4.00 1.28
N GLN A 83 -10.84 4.57 0.36
CA GLN A 83 -10.57 5.90 -0.18
C GLN A 83 -10.56 6.97 0.91
N LEU A 84 -11.59 7.00 1.77
CA LEU A 84 -11.75 8.04 2.78
C LEU A 84 -10.70 7.92 3.91
N VAL A 85 -10.50 6.71 4.45
CA VAL A 85 -9.53 6.48 5.53
C VAL A 85 -8.11 6.73 5.04
N GLN A 86 -7.75 6.21 3.87
CA GLN A 86 -6.42 6.43 3.28
C GLN A 86 -6.19 7.92 2.99
N TYR A 87 -7.19 8.64 2.48
CA TYR A 87 -7.08 10.08 2.25
C TYR A 87 -6.68 10.82 3.54
N HIS A 88 -7.35 10.55 4.66
CA HIS A 88 -7.04 11.22 5.92
C HIS A 88 -5.72 10.77 6.56
N LEU A 89 -5.35 9.49 6.44
CA LEU A 89 -4.04 9.01 6.90
C LEU A 89 -2.89 9.63 6.10
N VAL A 90 -3.10 9.92 4.81
CA VAL A 90 -2.09 10.53 3.93
C VAL A 90 -2.04 12.05 4.08
N ALA A 91 -3.20 12.71 4.11
CA ALA A 91 -3.33 14.16 4.03
C ALA A 91 -2.67 14.90 5.19
N ASP A 92 -2.57 14.26 6.36
CA ASP A 92 -2.02 14.88 7.56
C ASP A 92 -0.53 14.49 7.80
N ALA A 93 0.07 13.62 6.98
CA ALA A 93 1.45 13.15 7.16
C ALA A 93 2.50 14.14 6.65
N SER A 94 3.45 14.55 7.49
CA SER A 94 4.50 15.53 7.17
C SER A 94 5.95 15.06 7.38
N ASP A 95 6.17 13.96 8.10
CA ASP A 95 7.51 13.56 8.56
C ASP A 95 8.12 12.42 7.74
N VAL A 96 7.27 11.71 6.99
CA VAL A 96 7.65 10.57 6.13
C VAL A 96 7.06 10.73 4.74
N GLY A 97 7.75 10.23 3.72
CA GLY A 97 7.24 10.22 2.35
C GLY A 97 6.28 9.06 2.13
N LEU A 98 5.06 9.35 1.70
CA LEU A 98 4.05 8.35 1.39
C LEU A 98 3.99 8.11 -0.11
N PHE A 99 4.43 6.93 -0.54
CA PHE A 99 4.50 6.56 -1.95
C PHE A 99 3.32 5.67 -2.32
N HIS A 100 2.75 5.91 -3.51
CA HIS A 100 1.91 4.91 -4.17
C HIS A 100 2.80 3.76 -4.65
N ALA A 101 3.02 2.82 -3.76
CA ALA A 101 3.97 1.74 -3.98
C ALA A 101 3.60 0.51 -3.16
N GLY A 102 3.80 -0.65 -3.77
CA GLY A 102 3.79 -1.93 -3.08
C GLY A 102 5.13 -2.09 -2.37
N ALA A 103 5.11 -2.71 -1.19
CA ALA A 103 6.32 -3.01 -0.44
C ALA A 103 6.28 -4.48 -0.05
N LEU A 104 7.39 -5.15 -0.35
CA LEU A 104 7.61 -6.57 -0.08
C LEU A 104 8.91 -6.73 0.67
N VAL A 105 8.94 -7.63 1.64
CA VAL A 105 10.13 -7.93 2.44
C VAL A 105 10.72 -9.26 2.02
N ARG A 106 12.04 -9.29 1.88
CA ARG A 106 12.83 -10.50 1.72
C ARG A 106 14.14 -10.31 2.47
N ASP A 107 14.53 -11.28 3.30
CA ASP A 107 15.78 -11.25 4.06
C ASP A 107 15.98 -9.94 4.85
N ALA A 108 14.90 -9.49 5.54
CA ALA A 108 14.84 -8.26 6.32
C ALA A 108 15.15 -6.97 5.52
N ARG A 109 14.91 -6.98 4.21
CA ARG A 109 15.08 -5.83 3.32
C ARG A 109 13.85 -5.63 2.44
N VAL A 110 13.57 -4.38 2.11
CA VAL A 110 12.37 -4.00 1.36
C VAL A 110 12.67 -3.82 -0.13
N LEU A 111 11.84 -4.47 -0.94
CA LEU A 111 11.59 -4.13 -2.34
C LEU A 111 10.38 -3.21 -2.41
N LEU A 112 10.60 -2.01 -2.94
CA LEU A 112 9.55 -1.04 -3.20
C LEU A 112 9.17 -1.07 -4.68
N LEU A 113 7.92 -1.44 -4.98
CA LEU A 113 7.31 -1.42 -6.30
C LEU A 113 6.61 -0.08 -6.52
N ALA A 114 7.34 0.94 -6.97
CA ALA A 114 6.83 2.28 -7.18
C ALA A 114 6.33 2.44 -8.62
N ALA A 115 5.01 2.60 -8.79
CA ALA A 115 4.42 2.82 -10.10
C ALA A 115 3.05 3.47 -10.02
N ASP A 116 2.66 4.09 -11.13
CA ASP A 116 1.31 4.57 -11.34
C ASP A 116 0.27 3.44 -11.28
N SER A 117 -0.97 3.80 -10.97
CA SER A 117 -2.08 2.84 -10.95
C SER A 117 -2.26 2.19 -12.33
N GLY A 118 -2.45 0.87 -12.35
CA GLY A 118 -2.68 0.12 -13.59
C GLY A 118 -1.42 -0.39 -14.30
N SER A 119 -0.23 -0.11 -13.77
CA SER A 119 1.07 -0.62 -14.24
C SER A 119 1.30 -2.13 -14.09
N GLY A 120 0.39 -2.84 -13.39
CA GLY A 120 0.55 -4.25 -13.04
C GLY A 120 1.18 -4.49 -11.66
N LYS A 121 1.42 -3.44 -10.87
CA LYS A 121 1.95 -3.51 -9.49
C LYS A 121 1.28 -4.57 -8.61
N THR A 122 -0.05 -4.59 -8.52
CA THR A 122 -0.76 -5.59 -7.71
C THR A 122 -0.53 -7.01 -8.20
N THR A 123 -0.47 -7.19 -9.52
CA THR A 123 -0.18 -8.50 -10.13
C THR A 123 1.24 -8.97 -9.77
N LEU A 124 2.24 -8.08 -9.89
CA LEU A 124 3.63 -8.38 -9.53
C LEU A 124 3.80 -8.59 -8.01
N THR A 125 3.11 -7.79 -7.19
CA THR A 125 3.10 -7.95 -5.74
C THR A 125 2.60 -9.34 -5.37
N ALA A 126 1.43 -9.71 -5.89
CA ALA A 126 0.80 -10.99 -5.61
C ALA A 126 1.63 -12.20 -6.12
N SER A 127 2.33 -12.06 -7.25
CA SER A 127 3.22 -13.10 -7.76
C SER A 127 4.49 -13.25 -6.91
N LEU A 128 5.08 -12.15 -6.43
CA LEU A 128 6.23 -12.20 -5.52
C LEU A 128 5.86 -12.77 -4.14
N LEU A 129 4.65 -12.50 -3.64
CA LEU A 129 4.13 -13.18 -2.45
C LEU A 129 4.06 -14.71 -2.63
N ALA A 130 3.70 -15.18 -3.83
CA ALA A 130 3.71 -16.60 -4.14
C ALA A 130 5.13 -17.20 -4.16
N GLU A 131 6.16 -16.38 -4.41
CA GLU A 131 7.58 -16.74 -4.36
C GLU A 131 8.20 -16.61 -2.95
N GLY A 132 7.37 -16.35 -1.93
CA GLY A 132 7.79 -16.33 -0.53
C GLY A 132 8.40 -15.00 -0.07
N TYR A 133 8.03 -13.90 -0.72
CA TYR A 133 8.19 -12.57 -0.13
C TYR A 133 7.13 -12.34 0.95
N ASP A 134 7.47 -11.57 1.97
CA ASP A 134 6.51 -11.15 2.99
C ASP A 134 5.82 -9.84 2.57
N PHE A 135 4.54 -9.73 2.88
CA PHE A 135 3.69 -8.62 2.45
C PHE A 135 3.77 -7.43 3.40
N LEU A 136 4.10 -6.23 2.92
CA LEU A 136 4.04 -5.01 3.71
C LEU A 136 2.92 -4.08 3.24
N SER A 137 2.82 -3.83 1.93
CA SER A 137 1.68 -3.15 1.31
C SER A 137 1.61 -3.46 -0.19
N ASP A 138 0.46 -3.25 -0.80
CA ASP A 138 0.33 -3.15 -2.26
C ASP A 138 0.19 -1.69 -2.69
N GLU A 139 -0.30 -0.78 -1.84
CA GLU A 139 -0.90 0.47 -2.32
C GLU A 139 -0.25 1.73 -1.77
N VAL A 140 0.09 1.75 -0.48
CA VAL A 140 0.74 2.89 0.17
C VAL A 140 1.85 2.39 1.08
N SER A 141 3.05 2.91 0.84
CA SER A 141 4.23 2.62 1.65
C SER A 141 4.85 3.94 2.13
N ALA A 142 5.17 4.01 3.41
CA ALA A 142 5.85 5.15 4.01
C ALA A 142 7.36 4.90 4.01
N VAL A 143 8.14 5.88 3.59
CA VAL A 143 9.61 5.85 3.65
C VAL A 143 10.08 7.08 4.40
N ASP A 144 10.80 6.86 5.49
CA ASP A 144 11.36 7.94 6.31
C ASP A 144 12.69 8.48 5.72
N ALA A 145 13.27 9.48 6.39
CA ALA A 145 14.53 10.07 5.96
C ALA A 145 15.75 9.16 6.14
N ALA A 146 15.64 8.10 6.95
CA ALA A 146 16.67 7.09 7.17
C ALA A 146 16.60 5.94 6.14
N GLY A 147 15.52 5.86 5.36
CA GLY A 147 15.29 4.80 4.38
C GLY A 147 14.53 3.60 4.93
N CYS A 148 13.95 3.72 6.14
CA CYS A 148 13.12 2.67 6.71
C CYS A 148 11.71 2.75 6.12
N VAL A 149 11.13 1.57 5.84
CA VAL A 149 9.85 1.43 5.15
C VAL A 149 8.82 0.79 6.06
N ASP A 150 7.67 1.45 6.14
CA ASP A 150 6.43 0.91 6.69
C ASP A 150 5.41 0.75 5.56
N GLY A 151 4.51 -0.22 5.67
CA GLY A 151 3.49 -0.45 4.66
C GLY A 151 2.09 -0.37 5.25
N PHE A 152 1.18 0.28 4.52
CA PHE A 152 -0.24 0.23 4.84
C PHE A 152 -0.82 -1.09 4.31
N SER A 153 -0.57 -2.16 5.06
CA SER A 153 -1.08 -3.51 4.83
C SER A 153 -2.62 -3.57 4.86
N ARG A 154 -3.21 -3.89 3.71
CA ARG A 154 -4.65 -4.11 3.51
C ARG A 154 -4.88 -5.17 2.44
N PRO A 155 -6.10 -5.71 2.26
CA PRO A 155 -6.39 -6.65 1.17
C PRO A 155 -5.92 -6.14 -0.19
N LEU A 156 -5.36 -7.04 -1.00
CA LEU A 156 -4.92 -6.76 -2.37
C LEU A 156 -6.11 -6.29 -3.21
N ASN A 157 -5.91 -5.23 -3.99
CA ASN A 157 -6.95 -4.64 -4.82
C ASN A 157 -6.93 -5.25 -6.24
N VAL A 158 -7.58 -6.40 -6.42
CA VAL A 158 -7.53 -7.15 -7.67
C VAL A 158 -8.60 -6.66 -8.65
N LYS A 159 -8.15 -6.02 -9.73
CA LYS A 159 -8.99 -5.62 -10.85
C LYS A 159 -9.45 -6.84 -11.68
N PRO A 160 -10.62 -6.79 -12.34
CA PRO A 160 -11.15 -7.92 -13.11
C PRO A 160 -10.17 -8.54 -14.12
N GLY A 161 -9.37 -7.70 -14.80
CA GLY A 161 -8.39 -8.17 -15.79
C GLY A 161 -7.26 -9.03 -15.21
N SER A 162 -6.93 -8.88 -13.92
CA SER A 162 -5.89 -9.68 -13.25
C SER A 162 -6.43 -10.95 -12.60
N LEU A 163 -7.76 -11.12 -12.49
CA LEU A 163 -8.36 -12.25 -11.78
C LEU A 163 -7.94 -13.63 -12.32
N PRO A 164 -7.94 -13.89 -13.65
CA PRO A 164 -7.59 -15.22 -14.16
C PRO A 164 -6.16 -15.62 -13.78
N LEU A 165 -5.21 -14.69 -13.88
CA LEU A 165 -3.82 -14.91 -13.52
C LEU A 165 -3.65 -15.08 -12.00
N LEU A 166 -4.28 -14.24 -11.19
CA LEU A 166 -4.09 -14.32 -9.73
C LEU A 166 -4.81 -15.52 -9.12
N ARG A 167 -5.98 -15.93 -9.65
CA ARG A 167 -6.70 -17.12 -9.16
C ARG A 167 -5.94 -18.43 -9.38
N SER A 168 -5.03 -18.47 -10.36
CA SER A 168 -4.21 -19.67 -10.59
C SER A 168 -3.07 -19.81 -9.59
N LEU A 169 -2.71 -18.74 -8.86
CA LEU A 169 -1.64 -18.76 -7.86
C LEU A 169 -2.09 -19.49 -6.59
N PRO A 170 -1.48 -20.65 -6.24
CA PRO A 170 -1.90 -21.43 -5.08
C PRO A 170 -1.82 -20.66 -3.75
N ALA A 171 -0.84 -19.75 -3.63
CA ALA A 171 -0.64 -18.92 -2.45
C ALA A 171 -1.83 -18.00 -2.13
N LEU A 172 -2.62 -17.63 -3.15
CA LEU A 172 -3.78 -16.74 -2.98
C LEU A 172 -5.09 -17.51 -2.76
N ARG A 173 -5.11 -18.84 -2.82
CA ARG A 173 -6.34 -19.64 -2.71
C ARG A 173 -7.14 -19.31 -1.45
N THR A 174 -6.46 -19.25 -0.30
CA THR A 174 -7.09 -18.89 0.99
C THR A 174 -7.57 -17.43 0.99
N GLY A 175 -6.80 -16.51 0.39
CA GLY A 175 -7.22 -15.12 0.24
C GLY A 175 -8.49 -15.00 -0.60
N PHE A 176 -8.54 -15.67 -1.76
CA PHE A 176 -9.72 -15.65 -2.64
C PHE A 176 -10.95 -16.26 -1.98
N ALA A 177 -10.80 -17.33 -1.20
CA ALA A 177 -11.90 -17.92 -0.43
C ALA A 177 -12.51 -16.95 0.59
N ASN A 178 -11.75 -15.94 1.03
CA ASN A 178 -12.17 -14.90 1.97
C ASN A 178 -12.25 -13.51 1.31
N SER A 179 -12.28 -13.45 -0.02
CA SER A 179 -12.29 -12.18 -0.75
C SER A 179 -13.66 -11.53 -0.74
N ARG A 180 -13.69 -10.21 -0.89
CA ARG A 180 -14.92 -9.42 -1.02
C ARG A 180 -14.93 -8.69 -2.36
N LEU A 181 -16.07 -8.71 -3.05
CA LEU A 181 -16.30 -7.87 -4.22
C LEU A 181 -16.84 -6.53 -3.73
N SER A 182 -16.16 -5.43 -4.07
CA SER A 182 -16.62 -4.09 -3.74
C SER A 182 -16.31 -3.13 -4.89
N GLY A 183 -17.30 -2.39 -5.41
CA GLY A 183 -17.11 -1.42 -6.50
C GLY A 183 -16.45 -2.01 -7.75
N GLY A 184 -16.74 -3.28 -8.08
CA GLY A 184 -16.17 -3.99 -9.22
C GLY A 184 -14.72 -4.48 -9.04
N VAL A 185 -14.12 -4.31 -7.87
CA VAL A 185 -12.79 -4.86 -7.53
C VAL A 185 -12.89 -5.98 -6.50
N THR A 186 -12.03 -6.98 -6.62
CA THR A 186 -11.96 -8.09 -5.66
C THR A 186 -10.86 -7.80 -4.64
N LEU A 187 -11.27 -7.59 -3.38
CA LEU A 187 -10.38 -7.38 -2.25
C LEU A 187 -9.95 -8.74 -1.69
N VAL A 188 -8.68 -9.08 -1.88
CA VAL A 188 -8.13 -10.40 -1.49
C VAL A 188 -7.27 -10.24 -0.25
N PRO A 189 -7.71 -10.68 0.94
CA PRO A 189 -6.91 -10.57 2.16
C PRO A 189 -5.64 -11.42 2.07
N TRP A 190 -4.56 -10.90 2.66
CA TRP A 190 -3.32 -11.64 2.85
C TRP A 190 -3.11 -11.92 4.36
N PRO A 191 -2.83 -13.17 4.76
CA PRO A 191 -2.96 -13.59 6.16
C PRO A 191 -1.87 -13.04 7.09
N ARG A 192 -0.72 -12.61 6.57
CA ARG A 192 0.42 -12.15 7.37
C ARG A 192 1.02 -10.88 6.81
N SER A 193 0.98 -9.81 7.61
CA SER A 193 1.78 -8.62 7.35
C SER A 193 3.20 -8.85 7.87
N ALA A 194 4.19 -8.43 7.08
CA ALA A 194 5.58 -8.35 7.49
C ALA A 194 5.76 -7.31 8.60
N GLN A 195 6.90 -7.39 9.29
CA GLN A 195 7.32 -6.37 10.25
C GLN A 195 7.62 -5.04 9.53
N SER A 196 7.16 -3.95 10.11
CA SER A 196 7.42 -2.57 9.66
C SER A 196 8.79 -2.06 10.14
N GLY A 197 9.27 -0.96 9.57
CA GLY A 197 10.54 -0.32 9.91
C GLY A 197 11.75 -0.95 9.22
N MET A 198 11.53 -1.66 8.11
CA MET A 198 12.57 -2.41 7.42
C MET A 198 13.34 -1.55 6.42
N PRO A 199 14.65 -1.76 6.24
CA PRO A 199 15.47 -0.95 5.35
C PRO A 199 15.13 -1.13 3.87
N LEU A 200 15.02 -0.03 3.14
CA LEU A 200 14.80 -0.02 1.69
C LEU A 200 16.08 -0.46 0.96
N ALA A 201 15.98 -1.49 0.13
CA ALA A 201 17.13 -2.06 -0.58
C ALA A 201 17.04 -1.94 -2.11
N LEU A 202 15.82 -1.89 -2.66
CA LEU A 202 15.62 -1.73 -4.10
C LEU A 202 14.31 -1.00 -4.37
N VAL A 203 14.33 -0.03 -5.27
CA VAL A 203 13.13 0.50 -5.90
C VAL A 203 13.02 -0.08 -7.31
N LEU A 204 11.95 -0.81 -7.58
CA LEU A 204 11.62 -1.30 -8.90
C LEU A 204 10.44 -0.50 -9.45
N LEU A 205 10.61 0.05 -10.64
CA LEU A 205 9.61 0.76 -11.42
C LEU A 205 9.04 -0.23 -12.45
N PRO A 206 7.96 -0.98 -12.13
CA PRO A 206 7.43 -1.99 -13.04
C PRO A 206 6.70 -1.33 -14.23
N GLU A 207 6.94 -1.87 -15.42
CA GLU A 207 6.26 -1.47 -16.66
C GLU A 207 5.81 -2.71 -17.42
N TYR A 208 4.57 -3.15 -17.19
CA TYR A 208 4.00 -4.24 -17.95
C TYR A 208 3.73 -3.82 -19.40
N ARG A 209 4.30 -4.56 -20.36
CA ARG A 209 4.07 -4.38 -21.79
C ARG A 209 3.88 -5.74 -22.45
N ALA A 210 2.69 -5.98 -22.98
CA ALA A 210 2.35 -7.28 -23.58
C ALA A 210 3.35 -7.67 -24.69
N GLY A 211 3.88 -8.89 -24.61
CA GLY A 211 4.85 -9.43 -25.57
C GLY A 211 6.27 -8.87 -25.47
N ALA A 212 6.56 -7.93 -24.56
CA ALA A 212 7.91 -7.44 -24.35
C ALA A 212 8.79 -8.51 -23.68
N ALA A 213 10.05 -8.61 -24.12
CA ALA A 213 11.09 -9.29 -23.36
C ALA A 213 11.41 -8.49 -22.09
N LEU A 214 12.04 -9.16 -21.10
CA LEU A 214 12.53 -8.47 -19.92
C LEU A 214 13.65 -7.50 -20.31
N GLU A 215 13.45 -6.22 -20.01
CA GLU A 215 14.46 -5.17 -20.11
C GLU A 215 14.62 -4.48 -18.76
N ILE A 216 15.86 -4.43 -18.27
CA ILE A 216 16.21 -3.73 -17.02
C ILE A 216 17.01 -2.48 -17.38
N GLU A 217 16.45 -1.31 -17.09
CA GLU A 217 17.11 -0.01 -17.25
C GLU A 217 17.45 0.57 -15.87
N GLN A 218 18.67 1.08 -15.71
CA GLN A 218 19.03 1.93 -14.58
C GLN A 218 18.82 3.41 -14.97
N PRO A 219 17.73 4.06 -14.56
CA PRO A 219 17.53 5.48 -14.81
C PRO A 219 18.65 6.31 -14.17
N SER A 220 18.97 7.46 -14.80
CA SER A 220 19.83 8.45 -14.15
C SER A 220 19.23 8.93 -12.83
N PRO A 221 20.02 9.41 -11.85
CA PRO A 221 19.50 9.86 -10.56
C PRO A 221 18.36 10.90 -10.68
N GLY A 222 18.44 11.80 -11.67
CA GLY A 222 17.38 12.77 -11.93
C GLY A 222 16.08 12.13 -12.45
N ARG A 223 16.18 11.13 -13.34
CA ARG A 223 15.00 10.37 -13.83
C ARG A 223 14.39 9.50 -12.73
N ALA A 224 15.23 8.88 -11.89
CA ALA A 224 14.80 8.12 -10.73
C ALA A 224 14.07 9.01 -9.72
N ALA A 225 14.63 10.17 -9.37
CA ALA A 225 13.99 11.13 -8.47
C ALA A 225 12.66 11.64 -9.04
N ALA A 226 12.58 11.92 -10.34
CA ALA A 226 11.34 12.33 -11.00
C ALA A 226 10.26 11.22 -10.95
N ALA A 227 10.64 9.96 -11.17
CA ALA A 227 9.72 8.83 -11.07
C ALA A 227 9.19 8.64 -9.64
N LEU A 228 10.08 8.74 -8.63
CA LEU A 228 9.70 8.69 -7.22
C LEU A 228 8.77 9.85 -6.84
N MET A 229 9.04 11.06 -7.33
CA MET A 229 8.17 12.22 -7.14
C MET A 229 6.77 12.00 -7.73
N GLY A 230 6.67 11.35 -8.89
CA GLY A 230 5.38 10.99 -9.50
C GLY A 230 4.54 10.05 -8.63
N CYS A 231 5.19 9.23 -7.81
CA CYS A 231 4.53 8.31 -6.90
C CYS A 231 4.25 8.92 -5.51
N LEU A 232 4.72 10.13 -5.21
CA LEU A 232 4.67 10.71 -3.86
C LEU A 232 3.32 11.38 -3.57
N LEU A 233 2.51 10.72 -2.72
CA LEU A 233 1.13 11.08 -2.43
C LEU A 233 1.00 12.35 -1.57
N ASN A 234 1.92 12.54 -0.61
CA ASN A 234 1.91 13.66 0.33
C ASN A 234 2.98 14.72 0.01
N ALA A 235 3.40 14.84 -1.26
CA ALA A 235 4.49 15.74 -1.67
C ALA A 235 4.34 17.15 -1.08
N ARG A 236 3.13 17.73 -1.13
CA ARG A 236 2.82 19.10 -0.65
C ARG A 236 3.05 19.31 0.85
N ASN A 237 3.05 18.23 1.64
CA ASN A 237 3.21 18.29 3.09
C ASN A 237 4.67 18.20 3.52
N LEU A 238 5.56 17.82 2.60
CA LEU A 238 6.96 17.61 2.89
C LEU A 238 7.80 18.87 2.59
N PRO A 239 8.93 19.08 3.29
CA PRO A 239 9.88 20.12 2.95
C PRO A 239 10.30 20.06 1.48
N ARG A 240 10.33 21.22 0.81
CA ARG A 240 10.64 21.34 -0.62
C ARG A 240 9.78 20.43 -1.51
N ASN A 241 8.52 20.22 -1.10
CA ASN A 241 7.57 19.34 -1.75
C ASN A 241 8.06 17.87 -1.89
N GLY A 242 8.95 17.41 -1.00
CA GLY A 242 9.49 16.04 -1.03
C GLY A 242 10.64 15.81 -2.03
N LEU A 243 11.05 16.84 -2.78
CA LEU A 243 12.14 16.73 -3.76
C LEU A 243 13.45 16.21 -3.14
N THR A 244 13.78 16.70 -1.93
CA THR A 244 14.99 16.28 -1.22
C THR A 244 14.95 14.80 -0.84
N LEU A 245 13.79 14.29 -0.42
CA LEU A 245 13.62 12.87 -0.10
C LEU A 245 13.78 12.02 -1.36
N ALA A 246 13.05 12.34 -2.43
CA ALA A 246 13.12 11.60 -3.69
C ALA A 246 14.53 11.58 -4.29
N ALA A 247 15.23 12.72 -4.30
CA ALA A 247 16.61 12.81 -4.79
C ALA A 247 17.57 12.00 -3.92
N ARG A 248 17.41 12.02 -2.59
CA ARG A 248 18.24 11.23 -1.67
C ARG A 248 18.03 9.73 -1.89
N LEU A 249 16.78 9.27 -1.97
CA LEU A 249 16.45 7.87 -2.23
C LEU A 249 17.05 7.41 -3.56
N ALA A 250 16.85 8.19 -4.63
CA ALA A 250 17.38 7.90 -5.96
C ALA A 250 18.93 7.85 -6.04
N ALA A 251 19.63 8.54 -5.14
CA ALA A 251 21.08 8.54 -5.08
C ALA A 251 21.67 7.46 -4.17
N SER A 252 20.86 6.89 -3.27
CA SER A 252 21.35 6.07 -2.15
C SER A 252 20.88 4.61 -2.21
N VAL A 253 19.75 4.36 -2.89
CA VAL A 253 19.23 3.03 -3.14
C VAL A 253 19.13 2.84 -4.66
N PRO A 254 19.53 1.68 -5.19
CA PRO A 254 19.34 1.39 -6.60
C PRO A 254 17.87 1.47 -7.00
N VAL A 255 17.65 2.17 -8.10
CA VAL A 255 16.36 2.33 -8.75
C VAL A 255 16.48 1.71 -10.12
N VAL A 256 15.61 0.75 -10.42
CA VAL A 256 15.58 0.06 -11.71
C VAL A 256 14.21 0.19 -12.31
N ARG A 257 14.15 0.29 -13.64
CA ARG A 257 12.92 0.11 -14.41
C ARG A 257 12.94 -1.26 -15.03
N ALA A 258 11.87 -2.02 -14.83
CA ALA A 258 11.70 -3.34 -15.44
C ALA A 258 10.54 -3.27 -16.43
N THR A 259 10.84 -3.38 -17.73
CA THR A 259 9.82 -3.59 -18.76
C THR A 259 9.67 -5.10 -18.96
N TYR A 260 8.46 -5.63 -18.86
CA TYR A 260 8.24 -7.08 -18.92
C TYR A 260 6.83 -7.44 -19.40
N SER A 261 6.68 -8.68 -19.88
CA SER A 261 5.36 -9.28 -20.17
C SER A 261 5.03 -10.49 -19.28
N ARG A 262 6.03 -11.07 -18.62
CA ARG A 262 5.91 -12.25 -17.76
C ARG A 262 6.46 -11.93 -16.37
N VAL A 263 5.72 -12.28 -15.33
CA VAL A 263 6.17 -12.02 -13.95
C VAL A 263 7.34 -12.92 -13.56
N GLU A 264 7.42 -14.11 -14.17
CA GLU A 264 8.47 -15.10 -13.94
C GLU A 264 9.86 -14.54 -14.31
N ASP A 265 9.95 -13.78 -15.40
CA ASP A 265 11.21 -13.17 -15.84
C ASP A 265 11.73 -12.18 -14.78
N VAL A 266 10.82 -11.40 -14.17
CA VAL A 266 11.17 -10.48 -13.07
C VAL A 266 11.58 -11.26 -11.82
N HIS A 267 10.92 -12.39 -11.53
CA HIS A 267 11.29 -13.25 -10.41
C HIS A 267 12.70 -13.82 -10.58
N GLU A 268 13.03 -14.32 -11.78
CA GLU A 268 14.35 -14.84 -12.10
C GLU A 268 15.40 -13.75 -11.94
N TRP A 269 15.17 -12.54 -12.47
CA TRP A 269 16.09 -11.42 -12.31
C TRP A 269 16.32 -11.06 -10.83
N LEU A 270 15.25 -11.00 -10.02
CA LEU A 270 15.35 -10.73 -8.57
C LEU A 270 16.09 -11.82 -7.77
N LYS A 271 16.18 -13.06 -8.28
CA LYS A 271 16.89 -14.18 -7.63
C LYS A 271 18.40 -14.18 -7.89
N HIS A 272 18.88 -13.50 -8.93
CA HIS A 272 20.30 -13.47 -9.28
C HIS A 272 21.06 -12.31 -8.58
N ALA A 273 22.38 -12.22 -8.80
CA ALA A 273 23.33 -11.36 -8.07
C ALA A 273 23.06 -9.84 -8.13
N ASP A 274 22.06 -9.37 -8.87
CA ASP A 274 21.60 -7.98 -8.94
C ASP A 274 20.31 -7.72 -8.14
N GLY A 275 19.77 -8.74 -7.44
CA GLY A 275 18.57 -8.67 -6.61
C GLY A 275 18.81 -8.13 -5.20
N ILE A 276 17.71 -7.82 -4.49
CA ILE A 276 17.60 -7.09 -3.19
C ILE A 276 18.69 -7.40 -2.15
N VAL A 277 19.15 -8.65 -2.07
CA VAL A 277 20.15 -9.12 -1.09
C VAL A 277 21.57 -8.67 -1.43
N HIS A 278 21.88 -8.50 -2.72
CA HIS A 278 23.21 -8.22 -3.24
C HIS A 278 23.40 -6.78 -3.70
N VAL A 279 22.32 -6.00 -3.74
CA VAL A 279 22.37 -4.57 -4.07
C VAL A 279 23.14 -3.81 -2.98
N PRO A 280 24.30 -3.18 -3.29
CA PRO A 280 25.00 -2.34 -2.34
C PRO A 280 24.11 -1.14 -2.00
N VAL A 281 23.67 -1.06 -0.75
CA VAL A 281 23.02 0.14 -0.24
C VAL A 281 24.14 1.14 0.08
N GLY A 282 24.01 2.39 -0.38
CA GLY A 282 24.98 3.43 -0.06
C GLY A 282 25.14 3.61 1.47
N PRO A 283 26.33 3.99 1.97
CA PRO A 283 26.69 3.93 3.40
C PRO A 283 25.95 4.91 4.33
N ALA A 284 24.82 5.50 3.92
CA ALA A 284 24.14 6.57 4.67
C ALA A 284 22.61 6.41 4.82
N LEU A 285 22.01 5.39 4.19
CA LEU A 285 20.63 4.98 4.48
C LEU A 285 20.68 3.61 5.15
N ASN A 286 19.76 3.35 6.06
CA ASN A 286 19.48 2.05 6.68
C ASN A 286 20.26 1.65 7.94
N GLU A 287 21.31 2.35 8.36
CA GLU A 287 22.02 2.02 9.64
C GLU A 287 21.15 2.20 10.90
N ALA A 288 20.06 2.97 10.79
CA ALA A 288 19.15 3.27 11.90
C ALA A 288 17.83 2.47 11.87
N CYS A 289 17.64 1.58 10.88
CA CYS A 289 16.44 0.72 10.83
C CYS A 289 16.56 -0.39 11.88
N ARG A 290 15.45 -0.71 12.55
CA ARG A 290 15.42 -1.60 13.72
C ARG A 290 15.35 -3.06 13.37
#